data_AF-A0AB39V9J3-F1
#
_entry.id   AF-A0AB39V9J3-F1
#
_cell.length_a   1.000
_cell.length_b   1.000
_cell.length_c   1.000
_cell.angle_alpha   90.00
_cell.angle_beta   90.00
_cell.angle_gamma   90.00
#
_symmetry.space_group_name_H-M   'P 1'
#
loop_
_entity.id
_entity.type
_entity.pdbx_description
1 polymer ?
#
loop_
_entity_poly.entity_id
_entity_poly.type
_entity_poly.pdbx_seq_one_letter_code
_entity_poly.pdbx_strand_id
1 'polypeptide(L)'
;MKNNKYLRFLNQNYNFIDINTVSEVTKEQLEKLYIEIENIFVVLVLIEKNCKNEIKIDFIEVITNHLMGLLLNIPNNFYPSINFCFRGVIEGSIKFIYQNKIEKDQNYENISKIGYRNLKEKLKKQIKEEYLNTLYSLYSEYSDDLHIKNKNKIDISDSINEIVKKLDYNYEKLIKDLRLLFESFMKFLNIEFKVNENNFPLEDRKYLKKKLSNSKYKKVMNIKY
;
A
#
# COMPACT_ATOMS: atom_id res chain seq x y z
N MET A 1 -5.69 -12.75 25.43
CA MET A 1 -4.95 -12.03 24.37
C MET A 1 -3.60 -12.70 24.02
N LYS A 2 -3.56 -13.99 23.69
CA LYS A 2 -2.29 -14.64 23.29
C LYS A 2 -2.20 -14.62 21.75
N ASN A 3 -1.20 -13.89 21.23
CA ASN A 3 -0.60 -13.96 19.88
C ASN A 3 -0.92 -12.92 18.79
N ASN A 4 -1.71 -11.87 19.02
CA ASN A 4 -1.81 -10.82 17.99
C ASN A 4 -0.60 -9.86 18.06
N LYS A 5 0.30 -9.97 17.07
CA LYS A 5 1.56 -9.21 17.00
C LYS A 5 1.31 -7.71 16.95
N TYR A 6 0.29 -7.26 16.21
CA TYR A 6 -0.03 -5.85 16.05
C TYR A 6 -0.66 -5.27 17.30
N LEU A 7 -1.64 -5.95 17.92
CA LEU A 7 -2.23 -5.49 19.18
C LEU A 7 -1.18 -5.41 20.29
N ARG A 8 -0.20 -6.33 20.32
CA ARG A 8 0.94 -6.23 21.24
C ARG A 8 1.80 -5.00 20.95
N PHE A 9 2.10 -4.73 19.69
CA PHE A 9 2.80 -3.51 19.28
C PHE A 9 2.03 -2.26 19.72
N LEU A 10 0.71 -2.20 19.50
CA LEU A 10 -0.12 -1.08 19.92
C LEU A 10 -0.09 -0.90 21.44
N ASN A 11 -0.33 -1.97 22.20
CA ASN A 11 -0.32 -1.90 23.67
C ASN A 11 1.04 -1.49 24.26
N GLN A 12 2.15 -1.80 23.56
CA GLN A 12 3.50 -1.42 24.00
C GLN A 12 3.89 0.01 23.66
N ASN A 13 3.29 0.61 22.61
CA ASN A 13 3.75 1.88 22.03
C ASN A 13 2.68 2.99 22.06
N TYR A 14 1.41 2.66 22.29
CA TYR A 14 0.27 3.58 22.26
C TYR A 14 -0.49 3.54 23.59
N ASN A 15 0.03 4.25 24.59
CA ASN A 15 -0.51 4.28 25.96
C ASN A 15 -1.91 4.92 26.08
N PHE A 16 -2.38 5.60 25.02
CA PHE A 16 -3.69 6.27 24.99
C PHE A 16 -4.79 5.42 24.36
N ILE A 17 -4.47 4.22 23.86
CA ILE A 17 -5.45 3.30 23.28
C ILE A 17 -5.69 2.18 24.31
N ASP A 18 -6.84 2.20 24.98
CA ASP A 18 -7.25 1.05 25.79
C ASP A 18 -7.71 -0.08 24.87
N ILE A 19 -6.80 -1.00 24.58
CA ILE A 19 -7.07 -2.13 23.69
C ILE A 19 -8.11 -3.10 24.26
N ASN A 20 -8.39 -3.03 25.57
CA ASN A 20 -9.38 -3.86 26.22
C ASN A 20 -10.81 -3.39 25.91
N THR A 21 -11.00 -2.13 25.54
CA THR A 21 -12.31 -1.58 25.15
C THR A 21 -12.62 -1.78 23.66
N VAL A 22 -11.65 -2.23 22.86
CA VAL A 22 -11.84 -2.53 21.44
C VAL A 22 -12.57 -3.87 21.27
N SER A 23 -13.60 -3.89 20.42
CA SER A 23 -14.37 -5.10 20.13
C SER A 23 -13.51 -6.21 19.53
N GLU A 24 -13.88 -7.48 19.73
CA GLU A 24 -13.13 -8.61 19.19
C GLU A 24 -13.15 -8.64 17.65
N VAL A 25 -14.26 -8.20 17.03
CA VAL A 25 -14.38 -8.05 15.57
C VAL A 25 -13.36 -7.04 15.04
N THR A 26 -13.25 -5.88 15.68
CA THR A 26 -12.28 -4.85 15.31
C THR A 26 -10.85 -5.35 15.51
N LYS A 27 -10.56 -6.11 16.58
CA LYS A 27 -9.25 -6.72 16.81
C LYS A 27 -8.85 -7.67 15.67
N GLU A 28 -9.78 -8.51 15.21
CA GLU A 28 -9.54 -9.42 14.09
C GLU A 28 -9.30 -8.66 12.78
N GLN A 29 -10.07 -7.60 12.50
CA GLN A 29 -9.87 -6.75 11.33
C GLN A 29 -8.50 -6.05 11.35
N LEU A 30 -8.09 -5.51 12.50
CA LEU A 30 -6.77 -4.90 12.69
C LEU A 30 -5.63 -5.92 12.46
N GLU A 31 -5.82 -7.16 12.89
CA GLU A 31 -4.85 -8.25 12.63
C GLU A 31 -4.72 -8.55 11.15
N LYS A 32 -5.85 -8.74 10.46
CA LYS A 32 -5.88 -9.01 9.03
C LYS A 32 -5.19 -7.90 8.27
N LEU A 33 -5.47 -6.65 8.61
CA LEU A 33 -4.86 -5.49 7.99
C LEU A 33 -3.35 -5.47 8.21
N TYR A 34 -2.88 -5.67 9.45
CA TYR A 34 -1.45 -5.77 9.73
C TYR A 34 -0.78 -6.85 8.88
N ILE A 35 -1.39 -8.03 8.76
CA ILE A 35 -0.87 -9.14 7.93
C ILE A 35 -0.82 -8.72 6.46
N GLU A 36 -1.84 -8.06 5.92
CA GLU A 36 -1.83 -7.58 4.53
C GLU A 36 -0.70 -6.57 4.29
N ILE A 37 -0.53 -5.58 5.17
CA ILE A 37 0.55 -4.59 5.06
C ILE A 37 1.92 -5.24 5.22
N GLU A 38 2.13 -6.08 6.23
CA GLU A 38 3.40 -6.77 6.48
C GLU A 38 3.82 -7.62 5.26
N ASN A 39 2.86 -8.29 4.62
CA ASN A 39 3.11 -9.06 3.40
C ASN A 39 3.61 -8.19 2.25
N ILE A 40 2.98 -7.03 2.00
CA ILE A 40 3.40 -6.10 0.95
C ILE A 40 4.80 -5.55 1.29
N PHE A 41 4.99 -5.11 2.52
CA PHE A 41 6.24 -4.53 3.01
C PHE A 41 7.43 -5.49 2.86
N VAL A 42 7.27 -6.74 3.31
CA VAL A 42 8.32 -7.76 3.21
C VAL A 42 8.72 -8.02 1.75
N VAL A 43 7.74 -8.06 0.85
CA VAL A 43 8.00 -8.28 -0.58
C VAL A 43 8.76 -7.09 -1.16
N LEU A 44 8.36 -5.86 -0.85
CA LEU A 44 9.04 -4.64 -1.29
C LEU A 44 10.51 -4.59 -0.84
N VAL A 45 10.78 -4.88 0.43
CA VAL A 45 12.16 -4.91 0.97
C VAL A 45 13.01 -5.95 0.25
N LEU A 46 12.45 -7.12 -0.07
CA LEU A 46 13.21 -8.16 -0.79
C LEU A 46 13.40 -7.85 -2.27
N ILE A 47 12.46 -7.13 -2.89
CA ILE A 47 12.63 -6.59 -4.23
C ILE A 47 13.75 -5.56 -4.24
N GLU A 48 13.76 -4.63 -3.29
CA GLU A 48 14.82 -3.63 -3.14
C GLU A 48 16.19 -4.29 -2.97
N LYS A 49 16.27 -5.27 -2.06
CA LYS A 49 17.51 -6.01 -1.79
C LYS A 49 18.05 -6.73 -3.03
N ASN A 50 17.17 -7.43 -3.75
CA ASN A 50 17.61 -8.44 -4.73
C ASN A 50 17.46 -8.00 -6.19
N CYS A 51 16.68 -6.97 -6.48
CA CYS A 51 16.37 -6.54 -7.85
C CYS A 51 16.90 -5.13 -8.20
N LYS A 52 17.65 -4.48 -7.30
CA LYS A 52 18.13 -3.10 -7.49
C LYS A 52 19.01 -2.87 -8.73
N ASN A 53 19.56 -3.94 -9.32
CA ASN A 53 20.39 -3.84 -10.52
C ASN A 53 19.51 -3.87 -11.79
N GLU A 54 18.31 -4.42 -11.71
CA GLU A 54 17.37 -4.59 -12.82
C GLU A 54 16.28 -3.50 -12.82
N ILE A 55 15.91 -2.99 -11.65
CA ILE A 55 14.86 -2.00 -11.45
C ILE A 55 15.34 -0.85 -10.57
N LYS A 56 14.84 0.36 -10.86
CA LYS A 56 14.97 1.53 -10.00
C LYS A 56 14.09 1.36 -8.77
N ILE A 57 14.70 1.51 -7.60
CA ILE A 57 14.08 1.24 -6.30
C ILE A 57 13.61 2.50 -5.57
N ASP A 58 13.85 3.70 -6.12
CA ASP A 58 13.58 4.99 -5.46
C ASP A 58 12.16 5.09 -4.88
N PHE A 59 11.16 4.61 -5.64
CA PHE A 59 9.77 4.65 -5.20
C PHE A 59 9.39 3.49 -4.27
N ILE A 60 10.21 2.44 -4.13
CA ILE A 60 9.98 1.40 -3.12
C ILE A 60 10.05 2.01 -1.72
N GLU A 61 11.04 2.87 -1.45
CA GLU A 61 11.17 3.56 -0.16
C GLU A 61 9.96 4.46 0.13
N VAL A 62 9.44 5.15 -0.89
CA VAL A 62 8.21 5.94 -0.74
C VAL A 62 7.03 5.05 -0.36
N ILE A 63 6.87 3.91 -1.04
CA ILE A 63 5.76 2.99 -0.79
C ILE A 63 5.86 2.42 0.62
N THR A 64 7.04 1.98 1.06
CA THR A 64 7.25 1.41 2.40
C THR A 64 7.01 2.44 3.50
N ASN A 65 7.46 3.68 3.33
CA ASN A 65 7.19 4.77 4.28
C ASN A 65 5.69 5.05 4.44
N HIS A 66 4.91 5.03 3.35
CA HIS A 66 3.46 5.21 3.43
C HIS A 66 2.75 3.99 4.05
N LEU A 67 3.24 2.77 3.83
CA LEU A 67 2.73 1.57 4.51
C LEU A 67 3.00 1.62 6.03
N MET A 68 4.18 2.10 6.44
CA MET A 68 4.48 2.35 7.85
C MET A 68 3.55 3.42 8.42
N GLY A 69 3.38 4.54 7.70
CA GLY A 69 2.44 5.59 8.06
C GLY A 69 1.01 5.05 8.22
N LEU A 70 0.58 4.14 7.35
CA LEU A 70 -0.73 3.49 7.43
C LEU A 70 -0.89 2.72 8.76
N LEU A 71 0.11 1.91 9.14
CA LEU A 71 0.13 1.19 10.42
C LEU A 71 0.16 2.11 11.66
N LEU A 72 0.70 3.32 11.54
CA LEU A 72 0.73 4.29 12.63
C LEU A 72 -0.57 5.12 12.72
N ASN A 73 -1.30 5.28 11.61
CA ASN A 73 -2.52 6.09 11.56
C ASN A 73 -3.80 5.30 11.84
N ILE A 74 -3.82 4.00 11.56
CA ILE A 74 -4.95 3.11 11.87
C ILE A 74 -5.36 3.16 13.35
N PRO A 75 -4.43 3.11 14.33
CA PRO A 75 -4.79 3.16 15.74
C PRO A 75 -5.43 4.49 16.15
N ASN A 76 -5.09 5.58 15.44
CA ASN A 76 -5.66 6.91 15.66
C ASN A 76 -7.06 7.05 15.04
N ASN A 77 -7.53 6.04 14.27
CA ASN A 77 -8.83 6.00 13.61
C ASN A 77 -9.17 7.29 12.83
N PHE A 78 -8.15 7.95 12.27
CA PHE A 78 -8.30 9.24 11.61
C PHE A 78 -8.23 9.08 10.09
N TYR A 79 -9.39 9.14 9.45
CA TYR A 79 -9.56 8.66 8.07
C TYR A 79 -8.82 9.46 7.04
N PRO A 80 -8.75 10.80 7.16
CA PRO A 80 -7.96 11.58 6.22
C PRO A 80 -6.49 11.11 6.20
N SER A 81 -5.90 10.79 7.35
CA SER A 81 -4.51 10.28 7.36
C SER A 81 -4.40 8.85 6.86
N ILE A 82 -5.35 7.96 7.17
CA ILE A 82 -5.37 6.58 6.65
C ILE A 82 -5.48 6.61 5.11
N ASN A 83 -6.43 7.37 4.58
CA ASN A 83 -6.64 7.53 3.15
C ASN A 83 -5.44 8.22 2.47
N PHE A 84 -4.85 9.23 3.12
CA PHE A 84 -3.64 9.88 2.63
C PHE A 84 -2.47 8.89 2.51
N CYS A 85 -2.23 8.09 3.55
CA CYS A 85 -1.20 7.07 3.53
C CYS A 85 -1.44 6.07 2.39
N PHE A 86 -2.64 5.50 2.29
CA PHE A 86 -2.91 4.51 1.25
C PHE A 86 -2.90 5.09 -0.17
N ARG A 87 -3.37 6.33 -0.37
CA ARG A 87 -3.20 7.06 -1.63
C ARG A 87 -1.72 7.19 -1.99
N GLY A 88 -0.86 7.51 -1.03
CA GLY A 88 0.58 7.61 -1.23
C GLY A 88 1.22 6.28 -1.63
N VAL A 89 0.77 5.14 -1.06
CA VAL A 89 1.17 3.79 -1.50
C VAL A 89 0.81 3.56 -2.97
N ILE A 90 -0.41 3.92 -3.38
CA ILE A 90 -0.88 3.77 -4.76
C ILE A 90 -0.10 4.68 -5.71
N GLU A 91 0.06 5.95 -5.36
CA GLU A 91 0.79 6.93 -6.17
C GLU A 91 2.26 6.55 -6.33
N GLY A 92 2.91 6.11 -5.25
CA GLY A 92 4.26 5.57 -5.25
C GLY A 92 4.38 4.36 -6.17
N SER A 93 3.39 3.45 -6.14
CA SER A 93 3.34 2.28 -7.03
C SER A 93 3.23 2.67 -8.50
N ILE A 94 2.42 3.67 -8.84
CA ILE A 94 2.28 4.18 -10.22
C ILE A 94 3.57 4.87 -10.68
N LYS A 95 4.19 5.68 -9.82
CA LYS A 95 5.47 6.35 -10.12
C LYS A 95 6.63 5.35 -10.26
N PHE A 96 6.65 4.30 -9.45
CA PHE A 96 7.58 3.17 -9.60
C PHE A 96 7.44 2.52 -10.98
N ILE A 97 6.20 2.23 -11.40
CA ILE A 97 5.94 1.63 -12.72
C ILE A 97 6.38 2.60 -13.82
N TYR A 98 6.04 3.88 -13.70
CA TYR A 98 6.41 4.92 -14.66
C TYR A 98 7.93 5.03 -14.85
N GLN A 99 8.69 5.17 -13.76
CA GLN A 99 10.14 5.29 -13.80
C GLN A 99 10.76 4.06 -14.47
N ASN A 100 10.34 2.86 -14.05
CA ASN A 100 10.91 1.62 -14.58
C ASN A 100 10.49 1.29 -16.02
N LYS A 101 9.42 1.90 -16.55
CA LYS A 101 8.95 1.64 -17.92
C LYS A 101 9.25 2.72 -18.94
N ILE A 102 9.23 3.97 -18.55
CA ILE A 102 9.28 5.09 -19.49
C ILE A 102 10.58 5.87 -19.31
N GLU A 103 10.95 6.18 -18.07
CA GLU A 103 12.00 7.15 -17.76
C GLU A 103 13.05 6.54 -16.80
N LYS A 104 13.69 5.43 -17.22
CA LYS A 104 14.65 4.71 -16.36
C LYS A 104 15.85 5.55 -15.92
N ASP A 105 16.19 6.57 -16.71
CA ASP A 105 17.34 7.43 -16.47
C ASP A 105 17.00 8.66 -15.62
N GLN A 106 15.71 8.92 -15.37
CA GLN A 106 15.32 10.04 -14.50
C GLN A 106 15.44 9.69 -13.02
N ASN A 107 15.88 10.67 -12.24
CA ASN A 107 15.98 10.57 -10.80
C ASN A 107 14.60 10.71 -10.12
N TYR A 108 14.56 10.31 -8.84
CA TYR A 108 13.40 10.47 -7.97
C TYR A 108 12.75 11.86 -8.03
N GLU A 109 13.54 12.93 -7.94
CA GLU A 109 13.05 14.30 -7.81
C GLU A 109 12.25 14.77 -9.04
N ASN A 110 12.68 14.35 -10.23
CA ASN A 110 11.97 14.68 -11.46
C ASN A 110 10.64 13.94 -11.55
N ILE A 111 10.64 12.63 -11.23
CA ILE A 111 9.43 11.81 -11.30
C ILE A 111 8.41 12.19 -10.21
N SER A 112 8.88 12.55 -9.01
CA SER A 112 8.01 12.87 -7.87
C SER A 112 7.14 14.10 -8.12
N LYS A 113 7.62 15.06 -8.93
CA LYS A 113 6.90 16.28 -9.32
C LYS A 113 5.87 16.06 -10.44
N ILE A 114 5.89 14.92 -11.12
CA ILE A 114 4.94 14.64 -12.20
C ILE A 114 3.56 14.37 -11.62
N GLY A 115 2.58 15.20 -12.01
CA GLY A 115 1.19 15.02 -11.62
C GLY A 115 0.57 13.73 -12.17
N TYR A 116 -0.35 13.13 -11.41
CA TYR A 116 -1.01 11.87 -11.73
C TYR A 116 -1.61 11.80 -13.14
N ARG A 117 -2.24 12.89 -13.61
CA ARG A 117 -2.82 12.94 -14.96
C ARG A 117 -1.78 12.66 -16.04
N ASN A 118 -0.60 13.27 -15.93
CA ASN A 118 0.48 13.12 -16.90
C ASN A 118 1.08 11.71 -16.84
N LEU A 119 1.24 11.14 -15.63
CA LEU A 119 1.67 9.75 -15.44
C LEU A 119 0.71 8.79 -16.14
N LYS A 120 -0.60 8.97 -15.90
CA LYS A 120 -1.68 8.14 -16.46
C LYS A 120 -1.69 8.18 -17.97
N GLU A 121 -1.65 9.37 -18.58
CA GLU A 121 -1.66 9.55 -20.03
C GLU A 121 -0.44 8.92 -20.72
N LYS A 122 0.75 9.03 -20.12
CA LYS A 122 1.96 8.41 -20.65
C LYS A 122 1.97 6.89 -20.50
N LEU A 123 1.61 6.37 -19.31
CA LEU A 123 1.59 4.93 -19.04
C LEU A 123 0.60 4.17 -19.92
N LYS A 124 -0.59 4.74 -20.17
CA LYS A 124 -1.59 4.13 -21.07
C LYS A 124 -1.09 3.91 -22.50
N LYS A 125 -0.09 4.67 -22.95
CA LYS A 125 0.52 4.50 -24.29
C LYS A 125 1.52 3.36 -24.35
N GLN A 126 2.07 2.95 -23.21
CA GLN A 126 3.18 1.98 -23.11
C GLN A 126 2.76 0.64 -22.54
N ILE A 127 1.69 0.63 -21.74
CA ILE A 127 1.21 -0.54 -21.01
C ILE A 127 -0.28 -0.68 -21.30
N LYS A 128 -0.74 -1.92 -21.49
CA LYS A 128 -2.17 -2.20 -21.65
C LYS A 128 -2.96 -1.65 -20.46
N GLU A 129 -3.96 -0.86 -20.76
CA GLU A 129 -4.77 -0.14 -19.77
C GLU A 129 -5.41 -1.08 -18.74
N GLU A 130 -5.78 -2.29 -19.14
CA GLU A 130 -6.33 -3.33 -18.25
C GLU A 130 -5.45 -3.64 -17.03
N TYR A 131 -4.12 -3.54 -17.16
CA TYR A 131 -3.19 -3.80 -16.06
C TYR A 131 -3.15 -2.66 -15.04
N LEU A 132 -3.42 -1.42 -15.48
CA LEU A 132 -3.33 -0.22 -14.67
C LEU A 132 -4.68 0.22 -14.08
N ASN A 133 -5.79 -0.26 -14.64
CA ASN A 133 -7.14 0.15 -14.24
C ASN A 133 -7.39 0.03 -12.74
N THR A 134 -6.97 -1.07 -12.10
CA THR A 134 -7.11 -1.22 -10.64
C THR A 134 -6.39 -0.11 -9.88
N LEU A 135 -5.13 0.21 -10.24
CA LEU A 135 -4.36 1.26 -9.58
C LEU A 135 -4.97 2.64 -9.82
N TYR A 136 -5.48 2.89 -11.03
CA TYR A 136 -6.13 4.16 -11.35
C TYR A 136 -7.46 4.35 -10.64
N SER A 137 -8.26 3.30 -10.53
CA SER A 137 -9.53 3.32 -9.80
C SER A 137 -9.28 3.55 -8.32
N LEU A 138 -8.35 2.80 -7.71
CA LEU A 138 -7.96 3.00 -6.31
C LEU A 138 -7.44 4.42 -6.07
N TYR A 139 -6.56 4.95 -6.94
CA TYR A 139 -6.06 6.31 -6.77
C TYR A 139 -7.18 7.35 -6.76
N SER A 140 -8.11 7.24 -7.72
CA SER A 140 -9.20 8.21 -7.87
C SER A 140 -10.11 8.21 -6.64
N GLU A 141 -10.50 7.03 -6.16
CA GLU A 141 -11.33 6.88 -4.96
C GLU A 141 -10.70 7.52 -3.71
N TYR A 142 -9.44 7.17 -3.42
CA TYR A 142 -8.76 7.69 -2.23
C TYR A 142 -8.30 9.16 -2.39
N SER A 143 -8.25 9.69 -3.61
CA SER A 143 -8.01 11.12 -3.86
C SER A 143 -9.28 11.94 -3.63
N ASP A 144 -10.42 11.47 -4.12
CA ASP A 144 -11.71 12.15 -3.98
C ASP A 144 -12.11 12.28 -2.50
N ASP A 145 -11.80 11.27 -1.68
CA ASP A 145 -12.05 11.28 -0.24
C ASP A 145 -11.22 12.33 0.53
N LEU A 146 -10.06 12.74 -0.01
CA LEU A 146 -9.19 13.76 0.60
C LEU A 146 -9.56 15.18 0.19
N HIS A 147 -10.24 15.33 -0.96
CA HIS A 147 -10.81 16.60 -1.36
C HIS A 147 -12.11 16.82 -0.59
N ILE A 148 -11.99 17.33 0.65
CA ILE A 148 -13.12 17.96 1.33
C ILE A 148 -13.66 19.01 0.37
N LYS A 149 -14.79 18.73 -0.28
CA LYS A 149 -15.39 19.65 -1.27
C LYS A 149 -15.46 21.02 -0.62
N ASN A 150 -14.80 22.00 -1.23
CA ASN A 150 -14.75 23.40 -0.80
C ASN A 150 -16.18 23.90 -0.54
N LYS A 151 -16.67 23.77 0.69
CA LYS A 151 -17.87 24.47 1.14
C LYS A 151 -17.41 25.91 1.35
N ASN A 152 -18.09 26.87 0.71
CA ASN A 152 -17.75 28.30 0.74
C ASN A 152 -17.76 28.92 2.16
N LYS A 153 -18.13 28.15 3.19
CA LYS A 153 -17.87 28.41 4.60
C LYS A 153 -17.45 27.07 5.24
N ILE A 154 -16.18 26.96 5.64
CA ILE A 154 -15.69 25.83 6.43
C ILE A 154 -15.86 26.24 7.89
N ASP A 155 -16.94 25.80 8.54
CA ASP A 155 -16.96 25.78 9.99
C ASP A 155 -16.10 24.60 10.44
N ILE A 156 -15.04 24.90 11.20
CA ILE A 156 -14.10 23.91 11.72
C ILE A 156 -14.84 22.89 12.60
N SER A 157 -15.85 23.34 13.35
CA SER A 157 -16.62 22.48 14.24
C SER A 157 -17.50 21.50 13.46
N ASP A 158 -18.15 21.95 12.38
CA ASP A 158 -18.92 21.06 11.49
C ASP A 158 -18.02 20.06 10.76
N SER A 159 -16.83 20.50 10.34
CA SER A 159 -15.86 19.62 9.67
C SER A 159 -15.31 18.55 10.62
N ILE A 160 -14.98 18.92 11.86
CA ILE A 160 -14.57 17.99 12.91
C ILE A 160 -15.73 17.04 13.25
N ASN A 161 -16.96 17.54 13.38
CA ASN A 161 -18.13 16.72 13.68
C ASN A 161 -18.47 15.76 12.54
N GLU A 162 -18.30 16.14 11.27
CA GLU A 162 -18.43 15.23 10.12
C GLU A 162 -17.34 14.14 10.13
N ILE A 163 -16.10 14.47 10.51
CA ILE A 163 -14.99 13.51 10.65
C ILE A 163 -15.27 12.55 11.82
N VAL A 164 -15.72 13.07 12.96
CA VAL A 164 -16.05 12.30 14.17
C VAL A 164 -17.29 11.42 13.95
N LYS A 165 -18.32 11.89 13.23
CA LYS A 165 -19.49 11.05 12.90
C LYS A 165 -19.15 9.88 11.99
N LYS A 166 -18.05 9.96 11.25
CA LYS A 166 -17.59 8.88 10.39
C LYS A 166 -16.86 7.77 11.14
N LEU A 167 -16.55 7.89 12.45
CA LEU A 167 -15.65 7.06 13.30
C LEU A 167 -15.77 5.50 13.27
N ASP A 168 -16.60 4.90 12.43
CA ASP A 168 -16.46 3.49 12.03
C ASP A 168 -15.74 3.30 10.67
N TYR A 169 -14.41 3.09 10.68
CA TYR A 169 -13.64 3.06 9.43
C TYR A 169 -13.89 1.73 8.80
N ASN A 170 -14.15 1.71 7.49
CA ASN A 170 -14.38 0.45 6.81
C ASN A 170 -13.05 -0.29 6.58
N TYR A 171 -12.53 -0.92 7.64
CA TYR A 171 -11.31 -1.72 7.61
C TYR A 171 -11.41 -2.88 6.62
N GLU A 172 -12.60 -3.46 6.43
CA GLU A 172 -12.82 -4.53 5.45
C GLU A 172 -12.59 -4.06 4.02
N LYS A 173 -13.06 -2.86 3.69
CA LYS A 173 -12.78 -2.22 2.40
C LYS A 173 -11.29 -2.00 2.23
N LEU A 174 -10.60 -1.43 3.21
CA LEU A 174 -9.15 -1.21 3.11
C LEU A 174 -8.38 -2.52 2.96
N ILE A 175 -8.75 -3.59 3.66
CA ILE A 175 -8.17 -4.93 3.50
C ILE A 175 -8.36 -5.44 2.05
N LYS A 176 -9.56 -5.28 1.50
CA LYS A 176 -9.85 -5.67 0.10
C LYS A 176 -8.99 -4.86 -0.87
N ASP A 177 -8.87 -3.56 -0.66
CA ASP A 177 -8.12 -2.67 -1.54
C ASP A 177 -6.61 -2.93 -1.46
N LEU A 178 -6.08 -3.24 -0.27
CA LEU A 178 -4.68 -3.69 -0.09
C LEU A 178 -4.39 -4.98 -0.87
N ARG A 179 -5.34 -5.92 -0.88
CA ARG A 179 -5.21 -7.16 -1.67
C ARG A 179 -5.20 -6.86 -3.17
N LEU A 180 -6.12 -6.01 -3.64
CA LEU A 180 -6.16 -5.59 -5.05
C LEU A 180 -4.86 -4.90 -5.46
N LEU A 181 -4.36 -3.98 -4.64
CA LEU A 181 -3.07 -3.33 -4.84
C LEU A 181 -1.94 -4.36 -4.95
N PHE A 182 -1.83 -5.29 -4.00
CA PHE A 182 -0.80 -6.33 -4.02
C PHE A 182 -0.87 -7.16 -5.30
N GLU A 183 -2.06 -7.60 -5.70
CA GLU A 183 -2.23 -8.41 -6.91
C GLU A 183 -1.85 -7.67 -8.18
N SER A 184 -2.27 -6.41 -8.31
CA SER A 184 -1.87 -5.55 -9.42
C SER A 184 -0.36 -5.32 -9.42
N PHE A 185 0.23 -5.01 -8.28
CA PHE A 185 1.66 -4.75 -8.17
C PHE A 185 2.50 -5.98 -8.52
N MET A 186 2.11 -7.17 -8.07
CA MET A 186 2.78 -8.43 -8.45
C MET A 186 2.66 -8.74 -9.93
N LYS A 187 1.50 -8.45 -10.56
CA LYS A 187 1.37 -8.58 -12.02
C LYS A 187 2.37 -7.71 -12.75
N PHE A 188 2.59 -6.46 -12.32
CA PHE A 188 3.60 -5.59 -12.91
C PHE A 188 5.00 -6.14 -12.74
N LEU A 189 5.39 -6.53 -11.52
CA LEU A 189 6.72 -7.09 -11.29
C LEU A 189 6.98 -8.32 -12.18
N ASN A 190 6.00 -9.21 -12.30
CA ASN A 190 6.18 -10.45 -13.05
C ASN A 190 6.13 -10.25 -14.57
N ILE A 191 5.13 -9.53 -15.08
CA ILE A 191 4.89 -9.39 -16.53
C ILE A 191 5.81 -8.32 -17.10
N GLU A 192 5.85 -7.17 -16.45
CA GLU A 192 6.45 -5.96 -16.98
C GLU A 192 7.93 -5.85 -16.60
N PHE A 193 8.32 -6.33 -15.41
CA PHE A 193 9.71 -6.28 -14.93
C PHE A 193 10.41 -7.64 -14.87
N LYS A 194 9.71 -8.72 -15.26
CA LYS A 194 10.23 -10.09 -15.31
C LYS A 194 10.80 -10.59 -13.96
N VAL A 195 10.36 -10.04 -12.84
CA VAL A 195 10.70 -10.53 -11.51
C VAL A 195 10.12 -11.93 -11.34
N ASN A 196 10.95 -12.86 -10.90
CA ASN A 196 10.59 -14.27 -10.69
C ASN A 196 11.52 -14.90 -9.64
N GLU A 197 11.35 -16.19 -9.38
CA GLU A 197 12.15 -16.89 -8.35
C GLU A 197 13.68 -16.80 -8.52
N ASN A 198 14.18 -16.62 -9.74
CA ASN A 198 15.62 -16.53 -10.00
C ASN A 198 16.23 -15.23 -9.48
N ASN A 199 15.41 -14.20 -9.26
CA ASN A 199 15.84 -12.97 -8.62
C ASN A 199 16.09 -13.16 -7.12
N PHE A 200 15.64 -14.26 -6.50
CA PHE A 200 15.70 -14.43 -5.05
C PHE A 200 16.62 -15.59 -4.65
N PRO A 201 17.65 -15.33 -3.80
CA PRO A 201 18.44 -16.39 -3.19
C PRO A 201 17.59 -17.40 -2.42
N LEU A 202 18.10 -18.62 -2.24
CA LEU A 202 17.37 -19.71 -1.56
C LEU A 202 16.89 -19.31 -0.16
N GLU A 203 17.67 -18.54 0.58
CA GLU A 203 17.33 -18.08 1.93
C GLU A 203 16.12 -17.15 1.92
N ASP A 204 16.08 -16.18 1.01
CA ASP A 204 14.97 -15.24 0.86
C ASP A 204 13.71 -15.95 0.36
N ARG A 205 13.85 -16.96 -0.53
CA ARG A 205 12.73 -17.83 -0.94
C ARG A 205 12.15 -18.61 0.25
N LYS A 206 13.01 -19.23 1.08
CA LYS A 206 12.57 -19.93 2.31
C LYS A 206 11.89 -18.97 3.28
N TYR A 207 12.42 -17.75 3.42
CA TYR A 207 11.84 -16.72 4.28
C TYR A 207 10.44 -16.31 3.79
N LEU A 208 10.30 -15.98 2.50
CA LEU A 208 9.01 -15.63 1.89
C LEU A 208 7.98 -16.75 2.02
N LYS A 209 8.40 -18.02 1.84
CA LYS A 209 7.51 -19.18 2.00
C LYS A 209 6.99 -19.33 3.43
N LYS A 210 7.76 -18.93 4.44
CA LYS A 210 7.33 -18.93 5.85
C LYS A 210 6.42 -17.75 6.19
N LYS A 211 6.57 -16.62 5.51
CA LYS A 211 5.85 -15.38 5.80
C LYS A 211 4.53 -15.25 5.07
N LEU A 212 4.49 -15.66 3.80
CA LEU A 212 3.33 -15.50 2.93
C LEU A 212 2.46 -16.75 2.95
N SER A 213 1.17 -16.58 2.62
CA SER A 213 0.34 -17.72 2.25
C SER A 213 0.88 -18.38 0.97
N ASN A 214 0.61 -19.68 0.78
CA ASN A 214 1.08 -20.40 -0.41
C ASN A 214 0.67 -19.73 -1.72
N SER A 215 -0.56 -19.18 -1.79
CA SER A 215 -1.03 -18.44 -2.96
C SER A 215 -0.20 -17.17 -3.21
N LYS A 216 0.04 -16.35 -2.19
CA LYS A 216 0.86 -15.14 -2.30
C LYS A 216 2.31 -15.46 -2.64
N TYR A 217 2.89 -16.47 -1.99
CA TYR A 217 4.25 -16.93 -2.29
C TYR A 217 4.40 -17.32 -3.77
N LYS A 218 3.50 -18.14 -4.29
CA LYS A 218 3.50 -18.54 -5.71
C LYS A 218 3.39 -17.34 -6.65
N LYS A 219 2.55 -16.35 -6.31
CA LYS A 219 2.44 -15.09 -7.07
C LYS A 219 3.76 -14.33 -7.10
N VAL A 220 4.41 -14.11 -5.96
CA VAL A 220 5.71 -13.40 -5.88
C VAL A 220 6.80 -14.14 -6.65
N MET A 221 6.81 -15.47 -6.58
CA MET A 221 7.81 -16.29 -7.27
C MET A 221 7.51 -16.50 -8.76
N ASN A 222 6.35 -16.05 -9.24
CA ASN A 222 5.84 -16.28 -10.60
C ASN A 222 5.83 -17.76 -11.01
N ILE A 223 5.51 -18.65 -10.07
CA ILE A 223 5.43 -20.09 -10.32
C ILE A 223 4.05 -20.38 -10.92
N LYS A 224 4.02 -20.82 -12.18
CA LYS A 224 2.77 -21.23 -12.86
C LYS A 224 2.15 -22.45 -12.16
N TYR A 225 0.83 -22.50 -12.17
CA TYR A 225 0.03 -23.64 -11.69
C TYR A 225 0.19 -24.83 -12.63
#